data_AF-A0A3B9YWV3-F1
#
_entry.id   AF-A0A3B9YWV3-F1
#
_cell.length_a   1.000
_cell.length_b   1.000
_cell.length_c   1.000
_cell.angle_alpha   90.00
_cell.angle_beta   90.00
_cell.angle_gamma   90.00
#
_symmetry.space_group_name_H-M   'P 1'
#
loop_
_entity.id
_entity.type
_entity.pdbx_description
1 polymer ?
#
loop_
_entity_poly.entity_id
_entity_poly.type
_entity_poly.pdbx_seq_one_letter_code
_entity_poly.pdbx_strand_id
1 'polypeptide(L)'
;MPSHSPVPLRHDWTRAEADALIALPFSDLIFRAQTVHRAHFDANEVQMSTLLSIKTGGCPEDCGYCSQSTHFETGLKATKLMETGEVVAAARRAIEGGASRFCMGAAWRSPKDRDMDAG
;
A
#
# COMPACT_ATOMS: atom_id res chain seq x y z
N MET A 1 20.23 29.67 -5.83
CA MET A 1 20.02 28.27 -5.45
C MET A 1 20.44 27.41 -6.63
N PRO A 2 21.24 26.35 -6.47
CA PRO A 2 21.70 25.58 -7.62
C PRO A 2 20.50 24.85 -8.23
N SER A 3 20.18 25.25 -9.46
CA SER A 3 19.20 24.62 -10.34
C SER A 3 19.66 23.19 -10.61
N HIS A 4 19.05 22.22 -9.93
CA HIS A 4 19.23 20.81 -10.26
C HIS A 4 18.23 20.49 -11.37
N SER A 5 18.69 20.40 -12.61
CA SER A 5 17.88 19.88 -13.69
C SER A 5 17.44 18.45 -13.33
N PRO A 6 16.14 18.15 -13.33
CA PRO A 6 15.67 16.81 -13.00
C PRO A 6 16.24 15.82 -14.01
N VAL A 7 16.72 14.68 -13.52
CA VAL A 7 17.14 13.56 -14.38
C VAL A 7 15.93 13.17 -15.23
N PRO A 8 16.07 13.02 -16.57
CA PRO A 8 14.95 12.63 -17.42
C PRO A 8 14.32 11.33 -16.94
N LEU A 9 12.98 11.32 -16.85
CA LEU A 9 12.24 10.10 -16.51
C LEU A 9 12.47 9.05 -17.60
N ARG A 10 12.96 7.88 -17.19
CA ARG A 10 13.21 6.72 -18.06
C ARG A 10 12.32 5.54 -17.68
N HIS A 11 11.97 4.73 -18.67
CA HIS A 11 11.06 3.59 -18.53
C HIS A 11 11.66 2.25 -19.02
N ASP A 12 12.95 2.25 -19.36
CA ASP A 12 13.68 1.18 -20.05
C ASP A 12 14.73 0.51 -19.15
N TRP A 13 14.43 0.40 -17.86
CA TRP A 13 15.35 -0.22 -16.90
C TRP A 13 15.60 -1.70 -17.21
N THR A 14 16.86 -2.08 -17.31
CA THR A 14 17.28 -3.47 -17.40
C THR A 14 17.49 -4.06 -16.00
N ARG A 15 17.46 -5.39 -15.91
CA ARG A 15 17.78 -6.11 -14.66
C ARG A 15 19.17 -5.75 -14.15
N ALA A 16 20.18 -5.72 -15.03
CA ALA A 16 21.55 -5.43 -14.65
C ALA A 16 21.71 -4.03 -14.04
N GLU A 17 20.98 -3.03 -14.55
CA GLU A 17 20.99 -1.68 -13.97
C GLU A 17 20.32 -1.62 -12.60
N ALA A 18 19.22 -2.36 -12.39
CA ALA A 18 18.58 -2.46 -11.08
C ALA A 18 19.49 -3.16 -10.06
N ASP A 19 20.14 -4.26 -10.46
CA ASP A 19 21.08 -5.00 -9.61
C ASP A 19 22.28 -4.11 -9.22
N ALA A 20 22.79 -3.30 -10.15
CA ALA A 20 23.87 -2.35 -9.87
C ALA A 20 23.47 -1.28 -8.84
N LEU A 21 22.21 -0.82 -8.82
CA LEU A 21 21.71 0.10 -7.78
C LEU A 21 21.67 -0.56 -6.41
N ILE A 22 21.17 -1.80 -6.33
CA ILE A 22 21.07 -2.56 -5.08
C ILE A 22 22.46 -2.84 -4.51
N ALA A 23 23.46 -3.03 -5.37
CA ALA A 23 24.85 -3.29 -4.98
C ALA A 23 25.64 -2.05 -4.54
N LEU A 24 25.07 -0.84 -4.62
CA LEU A 24 25.77 0.38 -4.20
C LEU A 24 26.06 0.37 -2.68
N PRO A 25 27.14 1.03 -2.23
CA PRO A 25 27.32 1.30 -0.81
C PRO A 25 26.10 2.00 -0.22
N PHE A 26 25.62 1.51 0.92
CA PHE A 26 24.34 1.95 1.50
C PHE A 26 24.23 3.47 1.64
N SER A 27 25.27 4.13 2.17
CA SER A 27 25.27 5.59 2.34
C SER A 27 25.17 6.35 1.02
N ASP A 28 25.83 5.86 -0.03
CA ASP A 28 25.78 6.48 -1.36
C ASP A 28 24.40 6.30 -2.00
N LEU A 29 23.80 5.11 -1.83
CA LEU A 29 22.44 4.83 -2.30
C LEU A 29 21.42 5.73 -1.60
N ILE A 30 21.51 5.88 -0.28
CA ILE A 30 20.62 6.76 0.49
C ILE A 30 20.78 8.22 0.06
N PHE A 31 22.02 8.71 -0.09
CA PHE A 31 22.27 10.07 -0.56
C PHE A 31 21.64 10.30 -1.94
N ARG A 32 21.89 9.39 -2.89
CA ARG A 32 21.29 9.46 -4.23
C ARG A 32 19.76 9.43 -4.18
N ALA A 33 19.16 8.57 -3.35
CA ALA A 33 17.70 8.50 -3.19
C ALA A 33 17.12 9.82 -2.68
N GLN A 34 17.77 10.45 -1.69
CA GLN A 34 17.35 11.75 -1.15
C GLN A 34 17.46 12.87 -2.18
N THR A 35 18.52 12.87 -3.01
CA THR A 35 18.70 13.82 -4.11
C THR A 35 17.56 13.71 -5.12
N VAL A 36 17.23 12.49 -5.57
CA VAL A 36 16.12 12.26 -6.51
C VAL A 36 14.78 12.67 -5.88
N HIS A 37 14.53 12.27 -4.63
CA HIS A 37 13.29 12.61 -3.94
C HIS A 37 13.07 14.14 -3.85
N ARG A 38 14.10 14.91 -3.46
CA ARG A 38 14.06 16.39 -3.39
C ARG A 38 13.87 17.08 -4.74
N ALA A 39 14.26 16.42 -5.83
CA ALA A 39 14.08 16.98 -7.18
C ALA A 39 12.63 16.84 -7.69
N HIS A 40 11.82 15.94 -7.10
CA HIS A 40 10.50 15.59 -7.63
C HIS A 40 9.35 15.71 -6.63
N PHE A 41 9.63 15.82 -5.33
CA PHE A 41 8.62 15.92 -4.27
C PHE A 41 8.96 17.06 -3.30
N ASP A 42 7.95 17.57 -2.59
CA ASP A 42 8.21 18.35 -1.38
C ASP A 42 8.90 17.44 -0.37
N ALA A 43 10.15 17.77 -0.05
CA ALA A 43 11.03 16.94 0.76
C ALA A 43 10.56 16.74 2.20
N ASN A 44 9.63 17.57 2.68
CA ASN A 44 9.11 17.52 4.05
C ASN A 44 7.61 17.19 4.12
N GLU A 45 6.97 16.90 2.99
CA GLU A 45 5.58 16.46 2.94
C GLU A 45 5.49 14.93 2.91
N VAL A 46 4.50 14.37 3.63
CA VAL A 46 4.22 12.94 3.64
C VAL A 46 2.73 12.70 3.38
N GLN A 47 2.42 11.80 2.44
CA GLN A 47 1.05 11.38 2.19
C GLN A 47 0.55 10.45 3.31
N MET A 48 -0.54 10.84 3.98
CA MET A 48 -1.19 10.04 5.01
C MET A 48 -2.35 9.22 4.44
N SER A 49 -2.26 7.89 4.52
CA SER A 49 -3.33 6.97 4.11
C SER A 49 -3.74 6.07 5.27
N THR A 50 -5.04 5.86 5.45
CA THR A 50 -5.60 4.94 6.45
C THR A 50 -6.29 3.79 5.74
N LEU A 51 -6.02 2.56 6.17
CA LEU A 51 -6.61 1.35 5.62
C LEU A 51 -7.55 0.68 6.62
N LEU A 52 -8.68 0.16 6.13
CA LEU A 52 -9.60 -0.69 6.87
C LEU A 52 -9.76 -2.04 6.15
N SER A 53 -9.67 -3.13 6.91
CA SER A 53 -10.03 -4.46 6.43
C SER A 53 -11.55 -4.63 6.49
N ILE A 54 -12.24 -4.40 5.37
CA ILE A 54 -13.71 -4.47 5.27
C ILE A 54 -14.22 -5.91 5.34
N LYS A 55 -13.38 -6.90 5.07
CA LYS A 55 -13.65 -8.33 5.28
C LYS A 55 -12.35 -9.01 5.66
N THR A 56 -12.27 -9.57 6.87
CA THR A 56 -11.03 -10.12 7.44
C THR A 56 -11.05 -11.65 7.47
N GLY A 57 -9.90 -12.27 7.18
CA GLY A 57 -9.68 -13.72 7.31
C GLY A 57 -10.44 -14.56 6.27
N GLY A 58 -10.24 -15.88 6.25
CA GLY A 58 -10.95 -16.76 5.34
C GLY A 58 -10.61 -16.57 3.85
N CYS A 59 -9.38 -16.13 3.55
CA CYS A 59 -8.90 -15.98 2.17
C CYS A 59 -8.47 -17.34 1.60
N PRO A 60 -8.94 -17.74 0.40
CA PRO A 60 -8.59 -19.05 -0.19
C PRO A 60 -7.18 -19.12 -0.77
N GLU A 61 -6.50 -17.97 -0.94
CA GLU A 61 -5.15 -17.91 -1.51
C GLU A 61 -4.10 -18.42 -0.51
N ASP A 62 -3.08 -19.13 -1.01
CA ASP A 62 -2.01 -19.75 -0.23
C ASP A 62 -0.75 -18.88 -0.16
N CYS A 63 -0.91 -17.64 0.27
CA CYS A 63 0.21 -16.73 0.44
C CYS A 63 0.94 -17.05 1.75
N GLY A 64 2.15 -17.62 1.68
CA GLY A 64 2.94 -18.08 2.84
C GLY A 64 3.30 -17.03 3.90
N TYR A 65 3.04 -15.75 3.65
CA TYR A 65 3.25 -14.65 4.60
C TYR A 65 1.94 -14.07 5.17
N CYS A 66 0.77 -14.48 4.66
CA CYS A 66 -0.51 -13.83 4.94
C CYS A 66 -1.27 -14.52 6.07
N SER A 67 -1.50 -13.81 7.17
CA SER A 67 -2.26 -14.32 8.31
C SER A 67 -3.75 -14.56 8.04
N GLN A 68 -4.26 -14.07 6.89
CA GLN A 68 -5.66 -14.19 6.50
C GLN A 68 -5.95 -15.42 5.63
N SER A 69 -4.92 -16.14 5.20
CA SER A 69 -5.06 -17.37 4.42
C SER A 69 -5.69 -18.48 5.25
N THR A 70 -6.58 -19.27 4.63
CA THR A 70 -7.17 -20.46 5.26
C THR A 70 -6.22 -21.64 5.37
N HIS A 71 -5.06 -21.59 4.71
CA HIS A 71 -4.09 -22.69 4.69
C HIS A 71 -3.20 -22.72 5.94
N PHE A 72 -3.23 -21.67 6.78
CA PHE A 72 -2.39 -21.56 7.97
C PHE A 72 -3.22 -21.28 9.23
N GLU A 73 -2.85 -21.94 10.34
CA GLU A 73 -3.48 -21.71 11.65
C GLU A 73 -2.86 -20.48 12.33
N THR A 74 -3.48 -19.32 12.14
CA THR A 74 -2.97 -18.03 12.66
C THR A 74 -3.72 -17.53 13.89
N GLY A 75 -4.81 -18.20 14.28
CA GLY A 75 -5.73 -17.75 15.31
C GLY A 75 -6.59 -16.54 14.91
N LEU A 76 -6.48 -16.07 13.66
CA LEU A 76 -7.27 -14.95 13.16
C LEU A 76 -8.74 -15.34 13.01
N LYS A 77 -9.63 -14.60 13.68
CA LYS A 77 -11.07 -14.78 13.54
C LYS A 77 -11.56 -14.13 12.24
N ALA A 78 -12.20 -14.93 11.38
CA ALA A 78 -12.81 -14.40 10.17
C ALA A 78 -14.03 -13.53 10.49
N THR A 79 -14.17 -12.41 9.79
CA THR A 79 -15.35 -11.55 9.85
C THR A 79 -16.09 -11.59 8.53
N LYS A 80 -17.40 -11.31 8.57
CA LYS A 80 -18.16 -11.02 7.36
C LYS A 80 -17.72 -9.67 6.78
N LEU A 81 -18.17 -9.38 5.57
CA LEU A 81 -18.08 -8.05 5.00
C LEU A 81 -18.81 -7.06 5.92
N MET A 82 -18.17 -5.93 6.20
CA MET A 82 -18.75 -4.85 7.00
C MET A 82 -19.90 -4.17 6.27
N GLU A 83 -20.85 -3.67 7.04
CA GLU A 83 -21.95 -2.85 6.50
C GLU A 83 -21.42 -1.53 5.93
N THR A 84 -22.00 -1.06 4.84
CA THR A 84 -21.57 0.17 4.15
C THR A 84 -21.54 1.38 5.08
N GLY A 85 -22.53 1.51 5.97
CA GLY A 85 -22.59 2.57 6.97
C GLY A 85 -21.42 2.56 7.95
N GLU A 86 -20.95 1.38 8.37
CA GLU A 86 -19.77 1.25 9.24
C GLU A 86 -18.48 1.64 8.52
N VAL A 87 -18.34 1.24 7.25
CA VAL A 87 -17.20 1.59 6.40
C VAL A 87 -17.15 3.10 6.16
N VAL A 88 -18.29 3.73 5.85
CA VAL A 88 -18.39 5.19 5.68
C VAL A 88 -18.07 5.92 6.98
N ALA A 89 -18.58 5.43 8.12
CA ALA A 89 -18.27 6.01 9.43
C ALA A 89 -16.76 5.91 9.75
N ALA A 90 -16.11 4.79 9.41
CA ALA A 90 -14.67 4.63 9.56
C ALA A 90 -13.87 5.56 8.63
N ALA A 91 -14.32 5.73 7.38
CA ALA A 91 -13.71 6.65 6.43
C ALA A 91 -13.78 8.11 6.92
N ARG A 92 -14.92 8.53 7.50
CA ARG A 92 -15.07 9.86 8.11
C ARG A 92 -14.08 10.06 9.26
N ARG A 93 -14.00 9.10 10.18
CA ARG A 93 -13.01 9.14 11.28
C ARG A 93 -11.57 9.19 10.76
N ALA A 94 -11.27 8.51 9.65
CA ALA A 94 -9.94 8.56 9.04
C ALA A 94 -9.59 9.96 8.50
N ILE A 95 -10.53 10.63 7.84
CA ILE A 95 -10.37 12.01 7.35
C ILE A 95 -10.22 12.98 8.53
N GLU A 96 -11.06 12.85 9.56
CA GLU A 96 -10.95 13.64 10.80
C GLU A 96 -9.59 13.43 11.49
N GLY A 97 -9.02 12.23 11.37
CA GLY A 97 -7.67 11.89 11.82
C GLY A 97 -6.52 12.36 10.90
N GLY A 98 -6.82 13.11 9.83
CA GLY A 98 -5.82 13.70 8.93
C GLY A 98 -5.43 12.84 7.73
N ALA A 99 -6.11 11.71 7.47
CA ALA A 99 -5.84 10.92 6.27
C ALA A 99 -6.33 11.65 5.01
N SER A 100 -5.48 11.70 3.97
CA SER A 100 -5.86 12.19 2.64
C SER A 100 -6.38 11.08 1.73
N ARG A 101 -6.22 9.82 2.13
CA ARG A 101 -6.71 8.64 1.42
C ARG A 101 -7.21 7.57 2.37
N PHE A 102 -8.39 7.01 2.08
CA PHE A 102 -8.94 5.85 2.77
C PHE A 102 -8.89 4.62 1.86
N CYS A 103 -8.33 3.52 2.34
CA CYS A 103 -8.14 2.29 1.59
C CYS A 103 -8.98 1.16 2.19
N MET A 104 -9.64 0.37 1.34
CA MET A 104 -10.41 -0.79 1.76
C MET A 104 -9.69 -2.06 1.30
N GLY A 105 -9.45 -2.98 2.22
CA GLY A 105 -8.88 -4.30 1.93
C GLY A 105 -9.88 -5.41 2.23
N ALA A 106 -9.95 -6.43 1.39
CA ALA A 106 -10.83 -7.57 1.60
C ALA A 106 -10.08 -8.89 1.38
N ALA A 107 -10.33 -9.85 2.26
CA ALA A 107 -9.75 -11.19 2.19
C ALA A 107 -10.48 -12.08 1.16
N TRP A 108 -10.35 -11.74 -0.11
CA TRP A 108 -10.86 -12.52 -1.23
C TRP A 108 -9.77 -12.73 -2.29
N ARG A 109 -10.01 -13.71 -3.18
CA ARG A 109 -9.32 -13.77 -4.48
C ARG A 109 -9.86 -12.74 -5.46
N SER A 110 -11.18 -12.59 -5.47
CA SER A 110 -11.94 -11.65 -6.29
C SER A 110 -13.26 -11.32 -5.58
N PRO A 111 -13.89 -10.17 -5.86
CA PRO A 111 -15.25 -9.89 -5.37
C PRO A 111 -16.20 -11.06 -5.67
N LYS A 112 -17.14 -11.32 -4.76
CA LYS A 112 -18.14 -12.38 -4.87
C LYS A 112 -19.51 -11.74 -5.02
N ASP A 113 -20.37 -12.28 -5.89
CA ASP A 113 -21.70 -11.71 -6.16
C ASP A 113 -22.50 -11.47 -4.89
N ARG A 114 -22.56 -12.47 -3.99
CA ARG A 114 -23.22 -12.36 -2.68
C ARG A 114 -22.74 -11.21 -1.78
N ASP A 115 -21.50 -10.75 -1.98
CA ASP A 115 -20.85 -9.69 -1.20
C ASP A 115 -20.95 -8.33 -1.95
N MET A 116 -21.41 -8.34 -3.21
CA MET A 116 -21.55 -7.16 -4.08
C MET A 116 -23.01 -6.80 -4.38
N ASP A 117 -23.95 -7.68 -4.06
CA ASP A 117 -25.39 -7.44 -4.13
C ASP A 117 -25.80 -6.44 -3.03
N ALA A 118 -25.52 -5.16 -3.28
CA ALA A 118 -26.02 -4.04 -2.49
C ALA A 118 -27.46 -3.74 -2.92
N GLY A 119 -28.42 -4.43 -2.31
CA GLY A 119 -29.82 -4.02 -2.27
C GLY A 119 -30.04 -2.89 -1.28
#